data_AF-A0A5P2AIY1-F1
#
_entry.id   AF-A0A5P2AIY1-F1
#
_cell.length_a   1.000
_cell.length_b   1.000
_cell.length_c   1.000
_cell.angle_alpha   90.00
_cell.angle_beta   90.00
_cell.angle_gamma   90.00
#
_symmetry.space_group_name_H-M   'P 1'
#
loop_
_entity.id
_entity.type
_entity.pdbx_description
1 polymer ?
#
loop_
_entity_poly.entity_id
_entity_poly.type
_entity_poly.pdbx_seq_one_letter_code
_entity_poly.pdbx_strand_id
1 'polypeptide(L)'
;MEGPCLRTSRARSVMCGALTKDQTASRSTDGYPEDAMAWNADFFPLPGGAVFDRDKQDVTVVSRFPGQLDVFVIGFDNRVWTTFWNEHTGWNTDFFPLPGGAVFDHEKQRLAAVSRFPGQLDVFVIGFDNRVWTTFWNEHTGWNGDFFPLPGGAVFDHEKQRLAVESRFPGQLDVFVIGFDNRVWTTFWNEHTGWNTDFFPLPGGAVFDHQKQQAIAVSRFAGQLDVFVIGFDNRVWTTFWNEHTGWNADFFPLPGGAVFSHEKQKLAAVSRFPGQLDVFVIGFDNRVWTTFWNEHTGWNADFFPLPGGAVFDHEKQELAAVSRFAGQLDVFVIGFDNRVWTTFWNEHTGWNADFFPLPGGAVFDRERQRADAVSRFAGQLDVFVIGFDNHVWTTFWNEALPEPTVRLNFVMERQTETNWCWAATSVSIARYYDARSTWTQCAVVNGELTRDDCCGSGASGPCNVPNVLDSPLSRVGHFDSMTGGTVTRERLQGEIRAGQPVCARTAWQAGGAHFVAITGFAPGDLIEVDDPVSGVSDVDYDVFTTAYLGSGSWTHTYFTK
;
A
#
# COMPACT_ATOMS: atom_id res chain seq x y z
N MET A 1 22.51 12.55 -2.37
CA MET A 1 22.25 11.54 -1.32
C MET A 1 20.80 11.68 -0.96
N GLU A 2 19.98 10.79 -1.51
CA GLU A 2 18.55 10.71 -1.30
C GLU A 2 18.29 10.18 0.12
N GLY A 3 17.45 10.87 0.89
CA GLY A 3 17.05 10.46 2.24
C GLY A 3 15.80 9.57 2.19
N PRO A 4 15.72 8.50 3.01
CA PRO A 4 14.61 7.55 2.97
C PRO A 4 13.31 8.12 3.60
N CYS A 5 12.18 7.53 3.19
CA CYS A 5 10.82 7.91 3.61
C CYS A 5 10.60 7.77 5.12
N LEU A 6 10.03 8.79 5.75
CA LEU A 6 9.49 8.73 7.12
C LEU A 6 8.03 8.28 7.07
N ARG A 7 7.66 7.32 7.94
CA ARG A 7 6.30 6.75 8.03
C ARG A 7 5.87 6.59 9.50
N THR A 8 4.66 7.05 9.80
CA THR A 8 4.31 7.66 11.09
C THR A 8 2.96 7.14 11.61
N SER A 9 2.75 7.14 12.94
CA SER A 9 1.59 6.50 13.60
C SER A 9 0.51 7.51 13.95
N ARG A 10 -0.76 7.18 13.68
CA ARG A 10 -1.98 8.01 13.88
C ARG A 10 -1.97 9.42 13.26
N ALA A 11 -0.84 9.86 12.70
CA ALA A 11 -0.74 10.91 11.70
C ALA A 11 0.09 10.42 10.53
N ARG A 12 -0.54 10.04 9.42
CA ARG A 12 0.00 8.97 8.56
C ARG A 12 0.45 9.52 7.21
N SER A 13 1.66 10.06 7.16
CA SER A 13 2.28 10.54 5.93
C SER A 13 3.30 9.54 5.42
N VAL A 14 3.36 9.35 4.10
CA VAL A 14 4.57 8.89 3.41
C VAL A 14 5.34 10.15 3.02
N MET A 15 6.35 10.55 3.79
CA MET A 15 7.24 11.60 3.33
C MET A 15 8.17 11.07 2.25
N CYS A 16 7.82 11.27 0.97
CA CYS A 16 8.80 11.19 -0.10
C CYS A 16 9.66 12.47 -0.10
N GLY A 17 10.98 12.30 -0.05
CA GLY A 17 11.91 13.36 -0.40
C GLY A 17 11.63 13.87 -1.83
N ALA A 18 11.83 15.16 -2.03
CA ALA A 18 11.57 15.85 -3.29
C ALA A 18 12.24 15.14 -4.48
N LEU A 19 11.43 14.79 -5.49
CA LEU A 19 11.95 14.62 -6.85
C LEU A 19 12.64 15.94 -7.23
N THR A 20 13.94 15.87 -7.51
CA THR A 20 14.67 17.00 -8.06
C THR A 20 14.01 17.46 -9.36
N LYS A 21 14.01 18.78 -9.55
CA LYS A 21 13.22 19.59 -10.50
C LYS A 21 13.48 19.35 -12.00
N ASP A 22 13.94 18.18 -12.42
CA ASP A 22 14.17 17.82 -13.82
C ASP A 22 13.34 16.59 -14.20
N GLN A 23 12.01 16.73 -14.18
CA GLN A 23 11.08 15.97 -15.03
C GLN A 23 9.66 16.55 -14.93
N THR A 24 9.50 17.86 -15.12
CA THR A 24 8.19 18.43 -15.45
C THR A 24 7.88 18.14 -16.91
N ALA A 25 7.48 16.90 -17.21
CA ALA A 25 6.67 16.66 -18.38
C ALA A 25 5.23 17.01 -18.01
N SER A 26 4.73 18.12 -18.53
CA SER A 26 3.31 18.44 -18.55
C SER A 26 2.53 17.25 -19.12
N ARG A 27 1.87 16.47 -18.28
CA ARG A 27 0.90 15.48 -18.74
C ARG A 27 -0.47 16.13 -18.72
N SER A 28 -0.93 16.47 -19.91
CA SER A 28 -2.32 16.80 -20.20
C SER A 28 -3.22 15.65 -19.76
N THR A 29 -4.31 15.99 -19.08
CA THR A 29 -5.41 15.10 -18.70
C THR A 29 -6.30 14.78 -19.91
N ASP A 30 -5.73 14.23 -20.97
CA ASP A 30 -6.50 13.79 -22.14
C ASP A 30 -6.27 12.30 -22.38
N GLY A 31 -7.29 11.49 -22.09
CA GLY A 31 -7.43 10.13 -22.61
C GLY A 31 -7.08 8.96 -21.68
N TYR A 32 -7.42 9.01 -20.39
CA TYR A 32 -7.41 7.81 -19.54
C TYR A 32 -8.79 7.13 -19.58
N PRO A 33 -8.89 5.79 -19.76
CA PRO A 33 -10.13 5.08 -19.49
C PRO A 33 -10.49 5.26 -18.01
N GLU A 34 -11.75 5.57 -17.72
CA GLU A 34 -12.27 5.89 -16.37
C GLU A 34 -12.14 4.74 -15.35
N ASP A 35 -11.67 3.55 -15.76
CA ASP A 35 -11.61 2.34 -14.94
C ASP A 35 -10.26 2.10 -14.22
N ALA A 36 -9.25 2.99 -14.37
CA ALA A 36 -7.88 2.75 -13.88
C ALA A 36 -7.51 3.45 -12.55
N MET A 37 -8.43 4.19 -11.93
CA MET A 37 -8.23 4.84 -10.62
C MET A 37 -9.44 4.58 -9.75
N ALA A 38 -9.38 3.52 -8.93
CA ALA A 38 -10.56 3.10 -8.20
C ALA A 38 -10.23 2.52 -6.84
N TRP A 39 -11.19 2.74 -5.94
CA TRP A 39 -11.36 1.92 -4.76
C TRP A 39 -11.67 0.49 -5.19
N ASN A 40 -11.14 -0.48 -4.45
CA ASN A 40 -11.58 -1.86 -4.58
C ASN A 40 -13.10 -1.94 -4.43
N ALA A 41 -13.74 -2.81 -5.22
CA ALA A 41 -15.19 -2.82 -5.38
C ALA A 41 -15.98 -3.05 -4.07
N ASP A 42 -15.37 -3.70 -3.07
CA ASP A 42 -15.94 -3.86 -1.73
C ASP A 42 -14.82 -4.02 -0.67
N PHE A 43 -15.19 -3.98 0.61
CA PHE A 43 -14.33 -4.51 1.66
C PHE A 43 -14.30 -6.05 1.60
N PHE A 44 -13.18 -6.63 2.02
CA PHE A 44 -13.03 -8.07 2.18
C PHE A 44 -12.34 -8.40 3.52
N PRO A 45 -12.66 -9.54 4.15
CA PRO A 45 -11.97 -9.95 5.37
C PRO A 45 -10.54 -10.37 5.03
N LEU A 46 -9.60 -10.04 5.90
CA LEU A 46 -8.24 -10.57 5.82
C LEU A 46 -8.26 -12.10 5.92
N PRO A 47 -7.37 -12.80 5.20
CA PRO A 47 -7.32 -14.25 5.21
C PRO A 47 -6.96 -14.79 6.61
N GLY A 48 -7.41 -16.01 6.88
CA GLY A 48 -7.18 -16.69 8.16
C GLY A 48 -8.44 -16.90 8.97
N GLY A 49 -8.30 -17.49 10.16
CA GLY A 49 -9.41 -17.78 11.08
C GLY A 49 -9.40 -16.93 12.35
N ALA A 50 -8.42 -16.03 12.51
CA ALA A 50 -8.29 -15.20 13.69
C ALA A 50 -9.41 -14.16 13.79
N VAL A 51 -9.96 -14.03 15.00
CA VAL A 51 -11.00 -13.04 15.34
C VAL A 51 -10.59 -12.24 16.57
N PHE A 52 -11.05 -10.99 16.63
CA PHE A 52 -10.66 -10.02 17.64
C PHE A 52 -11.88 -9.34 18.27
N ASP A 53 -11.73 -8.83 19.49
CA ASP A 53 -12.82 -8.20 20.20
C ASP A 53 -13.24 -6.87 19.56
N ARG A 54 -14.25 -6.88 18.69
CA ARG A 54 -14.81 -5.66 18.08
C ARG A 54 -15.33 -4.68 19.14
N ASP A 55 -15.76 -5.13 20.30
CA ASP A 55 -16.30 -4.23 21.32
C ASP A 55 -15.19 -3.51 22.10
N LYS A 56 -13.98 -4.07 22.09
CA LYS A 56 -12.88 -3.64 22.93
C LYS A 56 -11.58 -3.33 22.21
N GLN A 57 -11.42 -3.62 20.93
CA GLN A 57 -10.21 -3.39 20.15
C GLN A 57 -10.47 -2.59 18.88
N ASP A 58 -9.44 -1.94 18.38
CA ASP A 58 -9.34 -1.39 17.03
C ASP A 58 -7.99 -1.84 16.45
N VAL A 59 -7.85 -1.81 15.13
CA VAL A 59 -6.61 -2.18 14.45
C VAL A 59 -5.58 -1.05 14.53
N THR A 60 -4.31 -1.42 14.60
CA THR A 60 -3.18 -0.51 14.39
C THR A 60 -2.42 -0.95 13.16
N VAL A 61 -2.40 -0.11 12.12
CA VAL A 61 -1.67 -0.42 10.89
C VAL A 61 -0.48 0.52 10.67
N VAL A 62 0.62 -0.04 10.16
CA VAL A 62 1.85 0.69 9.85
C VAL A 62 2.46 0.13 8.57
N SER A 63 3.06 0.99 7.76
CA SER A 63 3.86 0.53 6.64
C SER A 63 5.34 0.62 6.98
N ARG A 64 6.01 -0.53 6.93
CA ARG A 64 7.44 -0.65 7.22
C ARG A 64 8.32 -0.07 6.10
N PHE A 65 7.91 -0.23 4.85
CA PHE A 65 8.56 0.31 3.64
C PHE A 65 7.63 0.13 2.41
N PRO A 66 7.95 0.74 1.25
CA PRO A 66 7.14 0.62 0.04
C PRO A 66 6.73 -0.83 -0.29
N GLY A 67 5.42 -1.07 -0.49
CA GLY A 67 4.89 -2.39 -0.85
C GLY A 67 4.70 -3.36 0.32
N GLN A 68 4.99 -2.94 1.57
CA GLN A 68 4.77 -3.76 2.76
C GLN A 68 4.03 -3.00 3.87
N LEU A 69 3.10 -3.68 4.53
CA LEU A 69 2.44 -3.17 5.73
C LEU A 69 2.17 -4.27 6.73
N ASP A 70 1.94 -3.86 7.96
CA ASP A 70 1.66 -4.71 9.11
C ASP A 70 0.40 -4.21 9.81
N VAL A 71 -0.40 -5.17 10.27
CA VAL A 71 -1.62 -4.94 11.04
C VAL A 71 -1.41 -5.56 12.42
N PHE A 72 -1.72 -4.82 13.48
CA PHE A 72 -1.58 -5.26 14.86
C PHE A 72 -2.89 -5.12 15.63
N VAL A 73 -3.20 -6.10 16.48
CA VAL A 73 -4.36 -6.11 17.38
C VAL A 73 -3.99 -6.86 18.68
N ILE A 74 -4.56 -6.47 19.82
CA ILE A 74 -4.46 -7.28 21.05
C ILE A 74 -5.57 -8.35 21.02
N GLY A 75 -5.21 -9.62 21.06
CA GLY A 75 -6.14 -10.74 21.03
C GLY A 75 -6.92 -10.93 22.33
N PHE A 76 -7.97 -11.76 22.29
CA PHE A 76 -8.73 -12.18 23.49
C PHE A 76 -7.84 -12.87 24.54
N ASP A 77 -6.70 -13.41 24.13
CA ASP A 77 -5.68 -14.01 24.99
C ASP A 77 -4.71 -12.98 25.58
N ASN A 78 -4.98 -11.69 25.42
CA ASN A 78 -4.14 -10.56 25.82
C ASN A 78 -2.76 -10.53 25.12
N ARG A 79 -2.51 -11.35 24.10
CA ARG A 79 -1.27 -11.28 23.31
C ARG A 79 -1.41 -10.29 22.18
N VAL A 80 -0.28 -9.76 21.71
CA VAL A 80 -0.27 -8.96 20.47
C VAL A 80 -0.21 -9.90 19.28
N TRP A 81 -1.18 -9.78 18.39
CA TRP A 81 -1.26 -10.52 17.14
C TRP A 81 -0.93 -9.60 15.97
N THR A 82 -0.33 -10.18 14.93
CA THR A 82 -0.01 -9.46 13.70
C THR A 82 -0.29 -10.29 12.46
N THR A 83 -0.58 -9.60 11.36
CA THR A 83 -0.47 -10.12 9.99
C THR A 83 0.16 -9.04 9.12
N PHE A 84 0.56 -9.39 7.91
CA PHE A 84 1.24 -8.46 7.01
C PHE A 84 0.84 -8.67 5.55
N TRP A 85 1.02 -7.63 4.76
CA TRP A 85 0.96 -7.66 3.31
C TRP A 85 2.37 -7.51 2.73
N ASN A 86 2.65 -8.25 1.67
CA ASN A 86 3.82 -8.07 0.83
C ASN A 86 3.38 -8.01 -0.64
N GLU A 87 3.81 -6.99 -1.37
CA GLU A 87 3.41 -6.76 -2.76
C GLU A 87 3.66 -7.94 -3.71
N HIS A 88 4.67 -8.77 -3.44
CA HIS A 88 5.01 -9.93 -4.28
C HIS A 88 4.24 -11.20 -3.90
N THR A 89 3.79 -11.33 -2.65
CA THR A 89 3.16 -12.57 -2.15
C THR A 89 1.73 -12.39 -1.68
N GLY A 90 1.25 -11.16 -1.60
CA GLY A 90 -0.04 -10.80 -1.02
C GLY A 90 -0.05 -10.84 0.51
N TRP A 91 -1.25 -10.99 1.06
CA TRP A 91 -1.48 -11.15 2.49
C TRP A 91 -0.90 -12.45 3.02
N ASN A 92 -0.30 -12.39 4.22
CA ASN A 92 0.03 -13.60 4.98
C ASN A 92 -1.25 -14.41 5.25
N THR A 93 -1.12 -15.74 5.29
CA THR A 93 -2.30 -16.64 5.28
C THR A 93 -3.16 -16.58 6.54
N ASP A 94 -2.62 -16.09 7.66
CA ASP A 94 -3.36 -15.89 8.92
C ASP A 94 -2.69 -14.83 9.80
N PHE A 95 -3.37 -14.36 10.84
CA PHE A 95 -2.70 -13.67 11.94
C PHE A 95 -1.89 -14.66 12.78
N PHE A 96 -0.81 -14.17 13.38
CA PHE A 96 0.01 -14.92 14.33
C PHE A 96 0.37 -14.06 15.54
N PRO A 97 0.50 -14.64 16.74
CA PRO A 97 0.95 -13.90 17.90
C PRO A 97 2.43 -13.52 17.75
N LEU A 98 2.78 -12.31 18.18
CA LEU A 98 4.18 -11.91 18.32
C LEU A 98 4.91 -12.83 19.31
N PRO A 99 6.21 -13.10 19.08
CA PRO A 99 6.98 -13.98 19.96
C PRO A 99 7.09 -13.40 21.38
N GLY A 100 7.32 -14.29 22.35
CA GLY A 100 7.47 -13.93 23.75
C GLY A 100 6.28 -14.33 24.62
N GLY A 101 6.37 -13.98 25.91
CA GLY A 101 5.37 -14.30 26.92
C GLY A 101 4.54 -13.11 27.39
N ALA A 102 4.86 -11.89 26.97
CA ALA A 102 4.18 -10.68 27.42
C ALA A 102 2.70 -10.64 27.01
N VAL A 103 1.87 -10.08 27.90
CA VAL A 103 0.43 -9.90 27.72
C VAL A 103 -0.01 -8.50 28.16
N PHE A 104 -1.03 -7.96 27.49
CA PHE A 104 -1.51 -6.59 27.64
C PHE A 104 -3.04 -6.54 27.67
N ASP A 105 -3.59 -5.52 28.33
CA ASP A 105 -5.03 -5.39 28.54
C ASP A 105 -5.82 -5.20 27.22
N HIS A 106 -6.42 -6.28 26.71
CA HIS A 106 -7.25 -6.19 25.50
C HIS A 106 -8.56 -5.41 25.71
N GLU A 107 -8.98 -5.14 26.94
CA GLU A 107 -10.19 -4.36 27.20
C GLU A 107 -9.95 -2.86 27.20
N LYS A 108 -8.74 -2.43 27.57
CA LYS A 108 -8.41 -1.02 27.83
C LYS A 108 -7.36 -0.45 26.90
N GLN A 109 -6.42 -1.25 26.43
CA GLN A 109 -5.27 -0.79 25.68
C GLN A 109 -5.42 -0.93 24.18
N ARG A 110 -4.63 -0.13 23.46
CA ARG A 110 -4.38 -0.24 22.02
C ARG A 110 -2.90 -0.12 21.78
N LEU A 111 -2.50 -0.58 20.61
CA LEU A 111 -1.13 -0.50 20.17
C LEU A 111 -0.86 0.85 19.51
N ALA A 112 0.40 1.24 19.53
CA ALA A 112 0.93 2.31 18.72
C ALA A 112 2.16 1.75 18.00
N ALA A 113 2.26 1.96 16.68
CA ALA A 113 3.34 1.37 15.89
C ALA A 113 3.91 2.38 14.90
N VAL A 114 5.23 2.41 14.76
CA VAL A 114 5.94 3.37 13.88
C VAL A 114 7.06 2.67 13.14
N SER A 115 7.30 3.07 11.89
CA SER A 115 8.51 2.71 11.16
C SER A 115 9.57 3.78 11.39
N ARG A 116 10.64 3.42 12.09
CA ARG A 116 11.75 4.36 12.33
C ARG A 116 12.65 4.53 11.12
N PHE A 117 12.69 3.55 10.21
CA PHE A 117 13.31 3.60 8.88
C PHE A 117 12.94 2.34 8.08
N PRO A 118 13.14 2.31 6.75
CA PRO A 118 12.78 1.17 5.92
C PRO A 118 13.31 -0.17 6.45
N GLY A 119 12.42 -1.14 6.62
CA GLY A 119 12.75 -2.49 7.10
C GLY A 119 12.77 -2.63 8.63
N GLN A 120 12.46 -1.55 9.38
CA GLN A 120 12.34 -1.59 10.84
C GLN A 120 11.06 -0.93 11.32
N LEU A 121 10.40 -1.57 12.27
CA LEU A 121 9.24 -0.99 12.95
C LEU A 121 9.29 -1.33 14.44
N ASP A 122 8.69 -0.47 15.23
CA ASP A 122 8.54 -0.61 16.67
C ASP A 122 7.05 -0.59 17.04
N VAL A 123 6.64 -1.44 17.99
CA VAL A 123 5.28 -1.53 18.52
C VAL A 123 5.31 -1.21 20.01
N PHE A 124 4.37 -0.40 20.47
CA PHE A 124 4.30 0.11 21.83
C PHE A 124 2.92 -0.09 22.45
N VAL A 125 2.89 -0.27 23.77
CA VAL A 125 1.68 -0.43 24.58
C VAL A 125 1.95 -0.09 26.04
N ILE A 126 0.92 0.35 26.78
CA ILE A 126 1.03 0.52 28.24
C ILE A 126 0.67 -0.82 28.90
N GLY A 127 1.57 -1.37 29.71
CA GLY A 127 1.38 -2.64 30.42
C GLY A 127 0.43 -2.52 31.61
N PHE A 128 -0.01 -3.67 32.14
CA PHE A 128 -0.76 -3.75 33.41
C PHE A 128 -0.01 -3.14 34.60
N ASP A 129 1.30 -3.04 34.50
CA ASP A 129 2.18 -2.38 35.48
C ASP A 129 2.27 -0.86 35.27
N ASN A 130 1.45 -0.29 34.39
CA ASN A 130 1.44 1.11 33.99
C ASN A 130 2.75 1.59 33.33
N ARG A 131 3.67 0.69 32.96
CA ARG A 131 4.89 1.06 32.21
C ARG A 131 4.64 1.00 30.71
N VAL A 132 5.43 1.74 29.95
CA VAL A 132 5.44 1.59 28.49
C VAL A 132 6.32 0.41 28.10
N TRP A 133 5.77 -0.52 27.34
CA TRP A 133 6.45 -1.68 26.78
C TRP A 133 6.62 -1.52 25.29
N THR A 134 7.70 -2.10 24.75
CA THR A 134 7.96 -2.13 23.32
C THR A 134 8.52 -3.47 22.84
N THR A 135 8.30 -3.76 21.57
CA THR A 135 9.04 -4.76 20.79
C THR A 135 9.31 -4.19 19.40
N PHE A 136 10.19 -4.83 18.64
CA PHE A 136 10.57 -4.34 17.32
C PHE A 136 10.78 -5.48 16.31
N TRP A 137 10.64 -5.14 15.03
CA TRP A 137 11.04 -5.97 13.91
C TRP A 137 12.26 -5.37 13.23
N ASN A 138 13.14 -6.25 12.75
CA ASN A 138 14.23 -5.91 11.86
C ASN A 138 14.24 -6.90 10.69
N GLU A 139 14.26 -6.41 9.45
CA GLU A 139 14.20 -7.24 8.24
C GLU A 139 15.27 -8.33 8.17
N HIS A 140 16.44 -8.12 8.79
CA HIS A 140 17.53 -9.10 8.80
C HIS A 140 17.43 -10.14 9.92
N THR A 141 16.77 -9.82 11.03
CA THR A 141 16.75 -10.70 12.23
C THR A 141 15.35 -11.14 12.65
N GLY A 142 14.31 -10.58 12.04
CA GLY A 142 12.92 -10.77 12.41
C GLY A 142 12.51 -10.00 13.69
N TRP A 143 11.45 -10.49 14.32
CA TRP A 143 10.92 -9.95 15.57
C TRP A 143 11.89 -10.16 16.73
N ASN A 144 11.99 -9.17 17.61
CA ASN A 144 12.63 -9.33 18.91
C ASN A 144 11.93 -10.45 19.72
N GLY A 145 12.69 -11.17 20.55
CA GLY A 145 12.21 -12.39 21.20
C GLY A 145 11.07 -12.22 22.22
N ASP A 146 10.88 -11.00 22.76
CA ASP A 146 9.74 -10.64 23.63
C ASP A 146 9.54 -9.11 23.65
N PHE A 147 8.44 -8.65 24.23
CA PHE A 147 8.32 -7.26 24.64
C PHE A 147 9.20 -6.98 25.86
N PHE A 148 9.70 -5.75 25.97
CA PHE A 148 10.44 -5.27 27.12
C PHE A 148 9.96 -3.89 27.56
N PRO A 149 10.00 -3.55 28.85
CA PRO A 149 9.64 -2.22 29.33
C PRO A 149 10.71 -1.21 28.89
N LEU A 150 10.26 -0.01 28.52
CA LEU A 150 11.18 1.11 28.30
C LEU A 150 11.93 1.44 29.61
N PRO A 151 13.20 1.88 29.51
CA PRO A 151 13.98 2.26 30.69
C PRO A 151 13.34 3.42 31.45
N GLY A 152 13.64 3.51 32.75
CA GLY A 152 13.15 4.56 33.62
C GLY A 152 12.11 4.08 34.64
N GLY A 153 11.63 5.02 35.45
CA GLY A 153 10.68 4.76 36.53
C GLY A 153 9.26 5.27 36.26
N ALA A 154 9.05 6.03 35.18
CA ALA A 154 7.77 6.65 34.87
C ALA A 154 6.65 5.62 34.61
N VAL A 155 5.44 5.96 35.04
CA VAL A 155 4.22 5.16 34.88
C VAL A 155 3.05 6.01 34.41
N PHE A 156 2.15 5.42 33.62
CA PHE A 156 1.05 6.07 32.93
C PHE A 156 -0.23 5.24 33.01
N ASP A 157 -1.39 5.90 32.96
CA ASP A 157 -2.69 5.26 33.15
C ASP A 157 -3.02 4.25 32.04
N HIS A 158 -2.82 2.95 32.29
CA HIS A 158 -3.17 1.89 31.33
C HIS A 158 -4.69 1.74 31.10
N GLU A 159 -5.56 2.37 31.89
CA GLU A 159 -7.00 2.28 31.66
C GLU A 159 -7.53 3.40 30.76
N LYS A 160 -6.82 4.54 30.69
CA LYS A 160 -7.29 5.76 30.03
C LYS A 160 -6.40 6.25 28.90
N GLN A 161 -5.10 6.00 29.00
CA GLN A 161 -4.13 6.53 28.05
C GLN A 161 -3.79 5.57 26.93
N ARG A 162 -3.41 6.15 25.80
CA ARG A 162 -2.80 5.48 24.64
C ARG A 162 -1.58 6.29 24.25
N LEU A 163 -0.65 5.63 23.56
CA LEU A 163 0.60 6.25 23.14
C LEU A 163 0.42 6.91 21.77
N ALA A 164 1.02 8.08 21.58
CA ALA A 164 1.35 8.58 20.26
C ALA A 164 2.83 8.33 20.01
N VAL A 165 3.17 7.73 18.87
CA VAL A 165 4.57 7.42 18.53
C VAL A 165 4.90 7.94 17.15
N GLU A 166 6.08 8.53 17.01
CA GLU A 166 6.39 9.26 15.79
C GLU A 166 7.87 9.28 15.48
N SER A 167 8.21 9.04 14.22
CA SER A 167 9.58 9.11 13.72
C SER A 167 9.87 10.52 13.20
N ARG A 168 10.78 11.23 13.87
CA ARG A 168 11.17 12.59 13.46
C ARG A 168 12.20 12.60 12.34
N PHE A 169 12.99 11.53 12.17
CA PHE A 169 13.90 11.28 11.05
C PHE A 169 14.47 9.85 11.15
N PRO A 170 15.09 9.29 10.09
CA PRO A 170 15.51 7.90 10.07
C PRO A 170 16.41 7.54 11.27
N GLY A 171 16.06 6.45 11.97
CA GLY A 171 16.81 5.97 13.13
C GLY A 171 16.45 6.67 14.45
N GLN A 172 15.46 7.58 14.47
CA GLN A 172 14.96 8.22 15.69
C GLN A 172 13.44 8.18 15.76
N LEU A 173 12.92 7.99 16.97
CA LEU A 173 11.50 8.10 17.25
C LEU A 173 11.26 8.71 18.63
N ASP A 174 10.06 9.22 18.82
CA ASP A 174 9.55 9.80 20.05
C ASP A 174 8.25 9.11 20.44
N VAL A 175 8.04 8.94 21.74
CA VAL A 175 6.82 8.38 22.34
C VAL A 175 6.21 9.44 23.23
N PHE A 176 4.90 9.69 23.12
CA PHE A 176 4.15 10.68 23.87
C PHE A 176 2.97 10.06 24.60
N VAL A 177 2.69 10.57 25.80
CA VAL A 177 1.58 10.13 26.65
C VAL A 177 1.20 11.24 27.63
N ILE A 178 -0.08 11.34 28.01
CA ILE A 178 -0.50 12.28 29.06
C ILE A 178 -0.32 11.59 30.43
N GLY A 179 0.48 12.18 31.32
CA GLY A 179 0.74 11.67 32.66
C GLY A 179 -0.43 11.84 33.61
N PHE A 180 -0.38 11.14 34.76
CA PHE A 180 -1.34 11.33 35.86
C PHE A 180 -1.36 12.77 36.40
N ASP A 181 -0.29 13.53 36.17
CA ASP A 181 -0.17 14.95 36.48
C ASP A 181 -0.79 15.87 35.40
N ASN A 182 -1.50 15.29 34.42
CA ASN A 182 -2.12 15.96 33.28
C ASN A 182 -1.11 16.65 32.34
N ARG A 183 0.20 16.40 32.44
CA ARG A 183 1.20 16.93 31.51
C ARG A 183 1.44 15.95 30.37
N VAL A 184 1.89 16.44 29.22
CA VAL A 184 2.38 15.55 28.16
C VAL A 184 3.81 15.16 28.48
N TRP A 185 4.09 13.87 28.57
CA TRP A 185 5.41 13.29 28.77
C TRP A 185 5.94 12.70 27.47
N THR A 186 7.26 12.69 27.33
CA THR A 186 7.94 12.07 26.20
C THR A 186 9.18 11.29 26.60
N THR A 187 9.54 10.31 25.78
CA THR A 187 10.86 9.69 25.72
C THR A 187 11.20 9.46 24.25
N PHE A 188 12.47 9.15 23.96
CA PHE A 188 12.93 8.98 22.59
C PHE A 188 13.95 7.85 22.46
N TRP A 189 14.03 7.32 21.25
CA TRP A 189 15.09 6.42 20.80
C TRP A 189 16.02 7.14 19.84
N ASN A 190 17.31 6.85 19.94
CA ASN A 190 18.31 7.24 18.95
C ASN A 190 19.18 6.03 18.62
N GLU A 191 19.31 5.70 17.33
CA GLU A 191 20.06 4.52 16.87
C GLU A 191 21.50 4.43 17.40
N HIS A 192 22.15 5.57 17.68
CA HIS A 192 23.52 5.61 18.19
C HIS A 192 23.63 5.49 19.71
N THR A 193 22.61 5.90 20.46
CA THR A 193 22.66 5.97 21.94
C THR A 193 21.64 5.07 22.63
N GLY A 194 20.71 4.49 21.88
CA GLY A 194 19.57 3.75 22.38
C GLY A 194 18.46 4.64 22.95
N TRP A 195 17.64 4.05 23.81
CA TRP A 195 16.56 4.72 24.53
C TRP A 195 17.11 5.77 25.50
N ASN A 196 16.41 6.91 25.61
CA ASN A 196 16.62 7.85 26.70
C ASN A 196 16.41 7.16 28.06
N THR A 197 17.07 7.64 29.11
CA THR A 197 17.12 6.93 30.40
C THR A 197 15.81 6.92 31.17
N ASP A 198 14.90 7.88 30.92
CA ASP A 198 13.54 7.92 31.48
C ASP A 198 12.61 8.77 30.58
N PHE A 199 11.31 8.74 30.84
CA PHE A 199 10.40 9.76 30.34
C PHE A 199 10.61 11.09 31.07
N PHE A 200 10.34 12.19 30.38
CA PHE A 200 10.34 13.53 30.95
C PHE A 200 9.12 14.32 30.48
N PRO A 201 8.57 15.24 31.30
CA PRO A 201 7.47 16.08 30.87
C PRO A 201 7.97 17.09 29.83
N LEU A 202 7.16 17.34 28.81
CA LEU A 202 7.40 18.44 27.88
C LEU A 202 7.45 19.77 28.66
N PRO A 203 8.30 20.73 28.22
CA PRO A 203 8.45 22.01 28.90
C PRO A 203 7.14 22.80 28.90
N GLY A 204 7.02 23.70 29.88
CA GLY A 204 5.85 24.57 30.03
C GLY A 204 4.93 24.21 31.18
N GLY A 205 3.82 24.94 31.28
CA GLY A 205 2.83 24.81 32.35
C GLY A 205 1.50 24.19 31.93
N ALA A 206 1.29 23.95 30.64
CA ALA A 206 0.03 23.44 30.12
C ALA A 206 -0.32 22.04 30.64
N VAL A 207 -1.62 21.82 30.88
CA VAL A 207 -2.19 20.56 31.37
C VAL A 207 -3.43 20.17 30.59
N PHE A 208 -3.65 18.86 30.44
CA PHE A 208 -4.66 18.24 29.60
C PHE A 208 -5.32 17.06 30.32
N ASP A 209 -6.58 16.79 30.02
CA ASP A 209 -7.34 15.74 30.71
C ASP A 209 -6.80 14.33 30.43
N HIS A 210 -6.01 13.73 31.33
CA HIS A 210 -5.51 12.37 31.15
C HIS A 210 -6.62 11.30 31.19
N GLN A 211 -7.83 11.61 31.65
CA GLN A 211 -8.92 10.64 31.69
C GLN A 211 -9.72 10.62 30.40
N LYS A 212 -9.67 11.71 29.63
CA LYS A 212 -10.51 11.92 28.45
C LYS A 212 -9.74 12.18 27.18
N GLN A 213 -8.51 12.68 27.24
CA GLN A 213 -7.71 13.06 26.08
C GLN A 213 -6.48 12.20 25.89
N GLN A 214 -5.99 12.19 24.66
CA GLN A 214 -4.74 11.54 24.26
C GLN A 214 -4.03 12.52 23.32
N ALA A 215 -2.70 12.56 23.42
CA ALA A 215 -1.91 13.33 22.48
C ALA A 215 -1.89 12.63 21.12
N ILE A 216 -1.69 13.41 20.06
CA ILE A 216 -1.24 12.91 18.76
C ILE A 216 0.05 13.63 18.38
N ALA A 217 0.90 12.97 17.60
CA ALA A 217 2.14 13.55 17.10
C ALA A 217 2.22 13.37 15.59
N VAL A 218 2.85 14.32 14.91
CA VAL A 218 3.08 14.27 13.46
C VAL A 218 4.41 14.95 13.15
N SER A 219 5.22 14.34 12.30
CA SER A 219 6.39 14.99 11.72
C SER A 219 5.98 15.78 10.48
N ARG A 220 6.39 17.06 10.41
CA ARG A 220 6.20 17.90 9.22
C ARG A 220 7.26 17.63 8.16
N PHE A 221 8.48 17.40 8.62
CA PHE A 221 9.65 17.03 7.85
C PHE A 221 10.76 16.57 8.80
N ALA A 222 11.83 16.00 8.24
CA ALA A 222 12.97 15.52 9.02
C ALA A 222 13.46 16.59 10.01
N GLY A 223 13.51 16.24 11.30
CA GLY A 223 13.96 17.14 12.37
C GLY A 223 12.89 18.09 12.92
N GLN A 224 11.64 18.02 12.45
CA GLN A 224 10.51 18.77 12.99
C GLN A 224 9.30 17.88 13.29
N LEU A 225 8.71 18.12 14.46
CA LEU A 225 7.60 17.34 14.98
C LEU A 225 6.65 18.25 15.77
N ASP A 226 5.36 17.97 15.68
CA ASP A 226 4.30 18.72 16.34
C ASP A 226 3.43 17.75 17.12
N VAL A 227 3.04 18.16 18.33
CA VAL A 227 2.19 17.39 19.23
C VAL A 227 0.91 18.18 19.47
N PHE A 228 -0.25 17.53 19.36
CA PHE A 228 -1.56 18.16 19.52
C PHE A 228 -2.40 17.49 20.59
N VAL A 229 -3.17 18.29 21.33
CA VAL A 229 -4.15 17.83 22.33
C VAL A 229 -5.33 18.80 22.35
N ILE A 230 -6.54 18.32 22.64
CA ILE A 230 -7.68 19.21 22.95
C ILE A 230 -7.61 19.59 24.43
N GLY A 231 -7.55 20.90 24.72
CA GLY A 231 -7.48 21.44 26.08
C GLY A 231 -8.81 21.34 26.84
N PHE A 232 -8.76 21.55 28.16
CA PHE A 232 -9.97 21.68 29.01
C PHE A 232 -10.89 22.83 28.57
N ASP A 233 -10.34 23.81 27.86
CA ASP A 233 -11.06 24.92 27.25
C ASP A 233 -11.70 24.56 25.90
N ASN A 234 -11.68 23.28 25.51
CA ASN A 234 -12.15 22.76 24.22
C ASN A 234 -11.39 23.31 23.00
N ARG A 235 -10.26 24.01 23.18
CA ARG A 235 -9.42 24.46 22.06
C ARG A 235 -8.40 23.40 21.69
N VAL A 236 -7.93 23.41 20.45
CA VAL A 236 -6.77 22.59 20.05
C VAL A 236 -5.50 23.31 20.45
N TRP A 237 -4.65 22.64 21.22
CA TRP A 237 -3.34 23.13 21.64
C TRP A 237 -2.25 22.36 20.91
N THR A 238 -1.13 23.03 20.67
CA THR A 238 0.05 22.43 20.06
C THR A 238 1.35 22.85 20.74
N THR A 239 2.36 21.99 20.65
CA THR A 239 3.77 22.33 20.85
C THR A 239 4.58 21.64 19.76
N PHE A 240 5.84 22.01 19.60
CA PHE A 240 6.68 21.46 18.56
C PHE A 240 8.14 21.27 19.02
N TRP A 241 8.81 20.33 18.35
CA TRP A 241 10.25 20.13 18.40
C TRP A 241 10.89 20.67 17.11
N ASN A 242 12.03 21.32 17.26
CA ASN A 242 12.93 21.67 16.17
C ASN A 242 14.34 21.17 16.51
N GLU A 243 14.99 20.45 15.61
CA GLU A 243 16.31 19.86 15.86
C GLU A 243 17.39 20.88 16.28
N HIS A 244 17.28 22.14 15.84
CA HIS A 244 18.26 23.17 16.16
C HIS A 244 17.98 23.91 17.47
N THR A 245 16.72 23.99 17.90
CA THR A 245 16.32 24.77 19.08
C THR A 245 15.72 23.95 20.21
N GLY A 246 15.45 22.67 19.97
CA GLY A 246 14.74 21.79 20.88
C GLY A 246 13.23 22.03 20.92
N TRP A 247 12.61 21.61 22.02
CA TRP A 247 11.18 21.81 22.30
C TRP A 247 10.84 23.29 22.45
N ASN A 248 9.68 23.69 21.92
CA ASN A 248 9.08 24.98 22.22
C ASN A 248 8.86 25.14 23.73
N ALA A 249 8.91 26.38 24.23
CA ALA A 249 8.93 26.65 25.67
C ALA A 249 7.63 26.23 26.41
N ASP A 250 6.48 26.22 25.73
CA ASP A 250 5.20 25.75 26.26
C ASP A 250 4.26 25.31 25.11
N PHE A 251 3.17 24.62 25.44
CA PHE A 251 2.04 24.49 24.52
C PHE A 251 1.35 25.85 24.33
N PHE A 252 0.78 26.05 23.14
CA PHE A 252 -0.05 27.21 22.83
C PHE A 252 -1.31 26.78 22.08
N PRO A 253 -2.45 27.49 22.25
CA PRO A 253 -3.65 27.19 21.50
C PRO A 253 -3.42 27.56 20.03
N LEU A 254 -3.94 26.74 19.12
CA LEU A 254 -4.02 27.10 17.70
C LEU A 254 -4.86 28.38 17.54
N PRO A 255 -4.52 29.23 16.55
CA PRO A 255 -5.23 30.48 16.32
C PRO A 255 -6.70 30.23 15.96
N GLY A 256 -7.53 31.24 16.23
CA GLY A 256 -8.96 31.20 15.94
C GLY A 256 -9.85 31.02 17.17
N GLY A 257 -11.16 30.90 16.93
CA GLY A 257 -12.19 30.79 17.96
C GLY A 257 -12.85 29.43 18.06
N ALA A 258 -12.55 28.50 17.14
CA ALA A 258 -13.19 27.19 17.10
C ALA A 258 -12.91 26.34 18.36
N VAL A 259 -13.92 25.56 18.77
CA VAL A 259 -13.86 24.68 19.93
C VAL A 259 -14.47 23.31 19.62
N PHE A 260 -13.92 22.26 20.24
CA PHE A 260 -14.22 20.86 19.99
C PHE A 260 -14.28 20.09 21.31
N SER A 261 -15.10 19.05 21.38
CA SER A 261 -15.33 18.32 22.64
C SER A 261 -14.07 17.63 23.17
N HIS A 262 -13.48 18.17 24.23
CA HIS A 262 -12.37 17.49 24.94
C HIS A 262 -12.81 16.21 25.65
N GLU A 263 -14.11 15.98 25.83
CA GLU A 263 -14.60 14.76 26.49
C GLU A 263 -14.81 13.60 25.50
N LYS A 264 -15.08 13.91 24.22
CA LYS A 264 -15.59 12.95 23.25
C LYS A 264 -14.73 12.80 22.00
N GLN A 265 -13.95 13.81 21.64
CA GLN A 265 -13.19 13.82 20.40
C GLN A 265 -11.69 13.59 20.61
N LYS A 266 -11.04 13.09 19.58
CA LYS A 266 -9.59 13.08 19.41
C LYS A 266 -9.27 13.71 18.07
N LEU A 267 -8.02 14.12 17.93
CA LEU A 267 -7.52 14.71 16.71
C LEU A 267 -6.99 13.63 15.78
N ALA A 268 -7.09 13.87 14.47
CA ALA A 268 -6.25 13.24 13.47
C ALA A 268 -5.35 14.32 12.87
N ALA A 269 -4.10 14.01 12.58
CA ALA A 269 -3.23 14.93 11.85
C ALA A 269 -2.57 14.20 10.69
N VAL A 270 -2.04 14.92 9.71
CA VAL A 270 -1.24 14.31 8.64
C VAL A 270 -0.35 15.38 8.03
N SER A 271 0.88 15.01 7.68
CA SER A 271 1.69 15.84 6.78
C SER A 271 1.35 15.48 5.33
N ARG A 272 0.89 16.45 4.55
CA ARG A 272 0.63 16.25 3.11
C ARG A 272 1.89 16.28 2.26
N PHE A 273 2.93 16.98 2.72
CA PHE A 273 4.28 17.04 2.16
C PHE A 273 5.17 17.89 3.09
N PRO A 274 6.51 17.86 2.91
CA PRO A 274 7.42 18.60 3.76
C PRO A 274 7.04 20.07 3.98
N GLY A 275 6.94 20.45 5.25
CA GLY A 275 6.62 21.83 5.67
C GLY A 275 5.12 22.14 5.74
N GLN A 276 4.25 21.16 5.46
CA GLN A 276 2.81 21.31 5.57
C GLN A 276 2.16 20.16 6.32
N LEU A 277 1.20 20.49 7.17
CA LEU A 277 0.35 19.52 7.85
C LEU A 277 -1.08 20.04 7.97
N ASP A 278 -1.99 19.11 8.19
CA ASP A 278 -3.41 19.34 8.43
C ASP A 278 -3.84 18.63 9.70
N VAL A 279 -4.75 19.23 10.46
CA VAL A 279 -5.32 18.69 11.70
C VAL A 279 -6.83 18.65 11.55
N PHE A 280 -7.43 17.50 11.84
CA PHE A 280 -8.84 17.21 11.66
C PHE A 280 -9.52 16.81 12.97
N VAL A 281 -10.80 17.16 13.08
CA VAL A 281 -11.66 16.85 14.24
C VAL A 281 -13.12 16.92 13.85
N ILE A 282 -14.00 16.14 14.50
CA ILE A 282 -15.45 16.26 14.31
C ILE A 282 -15.99 17.34 15.28
N GLY A 283 -16.67 18.34 14.73
CA GLY A 283 -17.27 19.44 15.48
C GLY A 283 -18.53 19.04 16.24
N PHE A 284 -18.96 19.90 17.18
CA PHE A 284 -20.26 19.76 17.86
C PHE A 284 -21.46 19.78 16.90
N ASP A 285 -21.27 20.34 15.71
CA ASP A 285 -22.23 20.33 14.60
C ASP A 285 -22.18 19.04 13.77
N ASN A 286 -21.44 18.02 14.22
CA ASN A 286 -21.21 16.76 13.53
C ASN A 286 -20.49 16.89 12.18
N ARG A 287 -19.94 18.07 11.83
CA ARG A 287 -19.14 18.22 10.60
C ARG A 287 -17.67 17.91 10.88
N VAL A 288 -16.93 17.53 9.84
CA VAL A 288 -15.47 17.45 9.94
C VAL A 288 -14.89 18.85 9.75
N TRP A 289 -14.09 19.29 10.71
CA TRP A 289 -13.35 20.55 10.67
C TRP A 289 -11.87 20.28 10.46
N THR A 290 -11.21 21.20 9.77
CA THR A 290 -9.77 21.16 9.55
C THR A 290 -9.12 22.52 9.78
N THR A 291 -7.84 22.50 10.13
CA THR A 291 -6.92 23.64 10.01
C THR A 291 -5.59 23.11 9.50
N PHE A 292 -4.71 24.00 9.05
CA PHE A 292 -3.44 23.61 8.48
C PHE A 292 -2.30 24.54 8.85
N TRP A 293 -1.09 24.01 8.78
CA TRP A 293 0.17 24.74 8.84
C TRP A 293 0.80 24.80 7.46
N ASN A 294 1.39 25.94 7.13
CA ASN A 294 2.28 26.12 6.00
C ASN A 294 3.56 26.82 6.47
N GLU A 295 4.73 26.26 6.19
CA GLU A 295 6.02 26.80 6.66
C GLU A 295 6.26 28.27 6.27
N HIS A 296 5.68 28.74 5.17
CA HIS A 296 5.84 30.12 4.70
C HIS A 296 4.85 31.11 5.32
N THR A 297 3.66 30.64 5.73
CA THR A 297 2.58 31.54 6.21
C THR A 297 2.16 31.27 7.66
N GLY A 298 2.66 30.19 8.26
CA GLY A 298 2.25 29.71 9.56
C GLY A 298 0.90 28.98 9.56
N TRP A 299 0.26 28.95 10.72
CA TRP A 299 -1.07 28.38 10.92
C TRP A 299 -2.14 29.19 10.18
N ASN A 300 -3.13 28.49 9.61
CA ASN A 300 -4.35 29.12 9.14
C ASN A 300 -5.04 29.89 10.27
N ALA A 301 -5.76 30.97 9.93
CA ALA A 301 -6.29 31.90 10.92
C ALA A 301 -7.33 31.29 11.89
N ASP A 302 -8.07 30.26 11.46
CA ASP A 302 -9.01 29.50 12.28
C ASP A 302 -9.22 28.09 11.69
N PHE A 303 -9.88 27.20 12.42
CA PHE A 303 -10.46 26.00 11.83
C PHE A 303 -11.63 26.36 10.91
N PHE A 304 -11.84 25.55 9.88
CA PHE A 304 -12.99 25.66 8.98
C PHE A 304 -13.60 24.27 8.72
N PRO A 305 -14.92 24.17 8.50
CA PRO A 305 -15.55 22.91 8.15
C PRO A 305 -15.11 22.52 6.73
N LEU A 306 -14.88 21.22 6.51
CA LEU A 306 -14.72 20.67 5.18
C LEU A 306 -15.98 20.93 4.34
N PRO A 307 -15.83 21.14 3.01
CA PRO A 307 -16.97 21.39 2.14
C PRO A 307 -17.93 20.18 2.11
N GLY A 308 -19.17 20.44 1.71
CA GLY A 308 -20.21 19.43 1.62
C GLY A 308 -21.23 19.47 2.75
N GLY A 309 -22.18 18.53 2.69
CA GLY A 309 -23.31 18.42 3.64
C GLY A 309 -23.18 17.27 4.62
N ALA A 310 -22.20 16.38 4.46
CA ALA A 310 -22.05 15.18 5.27
C ALA A 310 -21.81 15.49 6.76
N VAL A 311 -22.38 14.66 7.63
CA VAL A 311 -22.25 14.75 9.09
C VAL A 311 -21.96 13.37 9.71
N PHE A 312 -21.19 13.37 10.79
CA PHE A 312 -20.65 12.20 11.46
C PHE A 312 -20.74 12.37 12.98
N ASP A 313 -20.83 11.27 13.70
CA ASP A 313 -21.10 11.30 15.14
C ASP A 313 -19.89 11.72 15.96
N HIS A 314 -19.92 12.97 16.42
CA HIS A 314 -18.87 13.53 17.26
C HIS A 314 -18.79 12.91 18.68
N GLU A 315 -19.73 12.08 19.10
CA GLU A 315 -19.66 11.41 20.40
C GLU A 315 -18.97 10.05 20.33
N LYS A 316 -18.96 9.42 19.14
CA LYS A 316 -18.58 8.01 18.97
C LYS A 316 -17.47 7.77 17.97
N GLN A 317 -17.31 8.66 17.00
CA GLN A 317 -16.36 8.48 15.91
C GLN A 317 -15.14 9.39 16.04
N GLU A 318 -14.03 8.90 15.52
CA GLU A 318 -12.78 9.63 15.32
C GLU A 318 -12.36 9.46 13.86
N LEU A 319 -11.53 10.37 13.39
CA LEU A 319 -11.06 10.40 12.01
C LEU A 319 -9.76 9.60 11.86
N ALA A 320 -9.59 8.96 10.72
CA ALA A 320 -8.27 8.53 10.26
C ALA A 320 -7.85 9.43 9.08
N ALA A 321 -6.64 9.98 9.12
CA ALA A 321 -6.10 10.80 8.05
C ALA A 321 -4.79 10.19 7.54
N VAL A 322 -4.64 10.13 6.22
CA VAL A 322 -3.47 9.56 5.56
C VAL A 322 -3.11 10.36 4.32
N SER A 323 -1.81 10.54 4.06
CA SER A 323 -1.33 11.08 2.80
C SER A 323 -0.96 9.92 1.88
N ARG A 324 -1.58 9.88 0.70
CA ARG A 324 -1.25 8.91 -0.35
C ARG A 324 0.13 9.19 -0.95
N PHE A 325 0.43 10.47 -1.15
CA PHE A 325 1.69 11.01 -1.66
C PHE A 325 1.68 12.53 -1.53
N ALA A 326 2.81 13.16 -1.85
CA ALA A 326 2.98 14.60 -1.75
C ALA A 326 1.84 15.37 -2.44
N GLY A 327 1.17 16.24 -1.67
CA GLY A 327 0.09 17.10 -2.16
C GLY A 327 -1.30 16.44 -2.18
N GLN A 328 -1.43 15.19 -1.74
CA GLN A 328 -2.71 14.50 -1.59
C GLN A 328 -2.88 13.87 -0.20
N LEU A 329 -4.09 13.97 0.32
CA LEU A 329 -4.51 13.30 1.55
C LEU A 329 -5.96 12.87 1.49
N ASP A 330 -6.32 11.95 2.38
CA ASP A 330 -7.62 11.33 2.50
C ASP A 330 -8.00 11.24 3.96
N VAL A 331 -9.29 11.42 4.25
CA VAL A 331 -9.86 11.41 5.60
C VAL A 331 -11.00 10.40 5.65
N PHE A 332 -10.94 9.46 6.58
CA PHE A 332 -11.90 8.36 6.74
C PHE A 332 -12.66 8.44 8.05
N VAL A 333 -13.93 8.04 8.03
CA VAL A 333 -14.83 7.98 9.19
C VAL A 333 -15.98 7.01 8.94
N ILE A 334 -16.51 6.36 9.99
CA ILE A 334 -17.72 5.53 9.85
C ILE A 334 -18.96 6.42 9.95
N GLY A 335 -19.79 6.42 8.91
CA GLY A 335 -21.02 7.20 8.80
C GLY A 335 -22.16 6.67 9.67
N PHE A 336 -23.22 7.47 9.83
CA PHE A 336 -24.46 7.06 10.53
C PHE A 336 -25.16 5.86 9.87
N ASP A 337 -24.86 5.58 8.61
CA ASP A 337 -25.30 4.42 7.85
C ASP A 337 -24.41 3.18 8.05
N ASN A 338 -23.45 3.25 8.99
CA ASN A 338 -22.47 2.21 9.30
C ASN A 338 -21.47 1.92 8.17
N ARG A 339 -21.42 2.73 7.10
CA ARG A 339 -20.42 2.58 6.04
C ARG A 339 -19.17 3.40 6.35
N VAL A 340 -18.04 3.03 5.77
CA VAL A 340 -16.84 3.90 5.81
C VAL A 340 -17.01 4.97 4.74
N TRP A 341 -16.90 6.23 5.12
CA TRP A 341 -16.93 7.39 4.24
C TRP A 341 -15.52 7.98 4.11
N THR A 342 -15.25 8.58 2.95
CA THR A 342 -14.02 9.29 2.69
C THR A 342 -14.26 10.64 2.01
N THR A 343 -13.31 11.55 2.18
CA THR A 343 -13.09 12.71 1.32
C THR A 343 -11.59 12.89 1.13
N PHE A 344 -11.20 13.69 0.15
CA PHE A 344 -9.79 13.90 -0.16
C PHE A 344 -9.48 15.36 -0.49
N TRP A 345 -8.21 15.72 -0.31
CA TRP A 345 -7.61 16.95 -0.80
C TRP A 345 -6.64 16.64 -1.93
N ASN A 346 -6.64 17.49 -2.96
CA ASN A 346 -5.64 17.50 -4.01
C ASN A 346 -5.10 18.93 -4.15
N GLU A 347 -3.78 19.10 -4.18
CA GLU A 347 -3.15 20.43 -4.25
C GLU A 347 -3.58 21.28 -5.45
N HIS A 348 -3.99 20.66 -6.56
CA HIS A 348 -4.40 21.36 -7.78
C HIS A 348 -5.90 21.72 -7.80
N THR A 349 -6.75 20.91 -7.19
CA THR A 349 -8.21 21.07 -7.26
C THR A 349 -8.86 21.43 -5.92
N GLY A 350 -8.11 21.32 -4.83
CA GLY A 350 -8.57 21.53 -3.46
C GLY A 350 -9.30 20.31 -2.88
N TRP A 351 -10.18 20.58 -1.92
CA TRP A 351 -11.02 19.57 -1.29
C TRP A 351 -12.06 19.05 -2.27
N ASN A 352 -12.33 17.75 -2.22
CA ASN A 352 -13.50 17.18 -2.89
C ASN A 352 -14.79 17.86 -2.41
N ALA A 353 -15.80 17.93 -3.27
CA ALA A 353 -17.00 18.73 -3.00
C ALA A 353 -17.81 18.25 -1.79
N ASP A 354 -17.76 16.96 -1.46
CA ASP A 354 -18.39 16.36 -0.27
C ASP A 354 -17.66 15.06 0.13
N PHE A 355 -18.00 14.51 1.29
CA PHE A 355 -17.68 13.11 1.60
C PHE A 355 -18.55 12.17 0.76
N PHE A 356 -18.02 10.98 0.48
CA PHE A 356 -18.74 9.89 -0.17
C PHE A 356 -18.46 8.55 0.53
N PRO A 357 -19.43 7.62 0.56
CA PRO A 357 -19.18 6.30 1.09
C PRO A 357 -18.21 5.55 0.17
N LEU A 358 -17.31 4.78 0.76
CA LEU A 358 -16.50 3.82 0.00
C LEU A 358 -17.43 2.82 -0.71
N PRO A 359 -17.06 2.36 -1.91
CA PRO A 359 -17.89 1.43 -2.68
C PRO A 359 -18.06 0.10 -1.95
N GLY A 360 -19.08 -0.64 -2.37
CA GLY A 360 -19.45 -1.93 -1.79
C GLY A 360 -20.62 -1.87 -0.82
N GLY A 361 -20.94 -3.03 -0.26
CA GLY A 361 -22.09 -3.23 0.64
C GLY A 361 -21.71 -3.29 2.12
N ALA A 362 -20.42 -3.36 2.45
CA ALA A 362 -19.96 -3.60 3.81
C ALA A 362 -20.37 -2.51 4.81
N VAL A 363 -20.75 -2.94 6.02
CA VAL A 363 -21.13 -2.08 7.14
C VAL A 363 -20.43 -2.51 8.42
N PHE A 364 -20.16 -1.55 9.30
CA PHE A 364 -19.32 -1.70 10.49
C PHE A 364 -19.97 -1.09 11.73
N ASP A 365 -19.54 -1.54 12.91
CA ASP A 365 -20.09 -1.09 14.19
C ASP A 365 -19.61 0.34 14.53
N ARG A 366 -20.33 1.34 14.06
CA ARG A 366 -20.07 2.76 14.34
C ARG A 366 -20.05 3.14 15.82
N GLU A 367 -20.63 2.34 16.72
CA GLU A 367 -20.60 2.65 18.16
C GLU A 367 -19.30 2.20 18.83
N ARG A 368 -18.60 1.22 18.24
CA ARG A 368 -17.46 0.53 18.86
C ARG A 368 -16.18 0.59 18.03
N GLN A 369 -16.30 0.75 16.72
CA GLN A 369 -15.21 0.67 15.75
C GLN A 369 -14.87 2.01 15.12
N ARG A 370 -13.65 2.07 14.61
CA ARG A 370 -13.07 3.20 13.90
C ARG A 370 -12.31 2.63 12.71
N ALA A 371 -12.28 3.35 11.61
CA ALA A 371 -11.41 3.00 10.49
C ALA A 371 -9.97 3.38 10.81
N ASP A 372 -9.03 2.58 10.33
CA ASP A 372 -7.61 2.90 10.35
C ASP A 372 -7.05 2.79 8.93
N ALA A 373 -6.22 3.75 8.51
CA ALA A 373 -5.76 3.81 7.11
C ALA A 373 -4.24 3.92 7.02
N VAL A 374 -3.61 3.39 5.98
CA VAL A 374 -2.17 3.53 5.75
C VAL A 374 -1.87 3.57 4.27
N SER A 375 -0.87 4.37 3.87
CA SER A 375 -0.32 4.29 2.52
C SER A 375 0.85 3.30 2.51
N ARG A 376 0.73 2.24 1.72
CA ARG A 376 1.82 1.28 1.47
C ARG A 376 2.79 1.76 0.40
N PHE A 377 2.31 2.53 -0.58
CA PHE A 377 3.09 3.08 -1.69
C PHE A 377 2.49 4.41 -2.14
N ALA A 378 3.27 5.26 -2.81
CA ALA A 378 2.75 6.50 -3.40
C ALA A 378 1.57 6.22 -4.33
N GLY A 379 0.39 6.77 -4.02
CA GLY A 379 -0.83 6.55 -4.80
C GLY A 379 -1.62 5.29 -4.41
N GLN A 380 -1.15 4.53 -3.43
CA GLN A 380 -1.88 3.39 -2.86
C GLN A 380 -2.15 3.61 -1.38
N LEU A 381 -3.36 3.28 -0.95
CA LEU A 381 -3.71 3.26 0.47
C LEU A 381 -4.66 2.11 0.78
N ASP A 382 -4.63 1.67 2.02
CA ASP A 382 -5.46 0.60 2.56
C ASP A 382 -6.21 1.10 3.78
N VAL A 383 -7.47 0.68 3.93
CA VAL A 383 -8.36 1.05 5.04
C VAL A 383 -8.85 -0.21 5.73
N PHE A 384 -8.73 -0.25 7.05
CA PHE A 384 -8.99 -1.41 7.89
C PHE A 384 -10.04 -1.11 8.96
N VAL A 385 -10.89 -2.09 9.25
CA VAL A 385 -11.92 -2.03 10.31
C VAL A 385 -12.16 -3.44 10.87
N ILE A 386 -12.47 -3.60 12.16
CA ILE A 386 -12.96 -4.89 12.67
C ILE A 386 -14.47 -5.01 12.35
N GLY A 387 -14.85 -6.07 11.64
CA GLY A 387 -16.22 -6.35 11.21
C GLY A 387 -17.14 -6.83 12.35
N PHE A 388 -18.45 -6.85 12.09
CA PHE A 388 -19.44 -7.43 13.02
C PHE A 388 -19.19 -8.92 13.31
N ASP A 389 -18.49 -9.60 12.41
CA ASP A 389 -18.04 -10.99 12.53
C ASP A 389 -16.71 -11.14 13.28
N ASN A 390 -16.19 -10.06 13.90
CA ASN A 390 -14.93 -9.99 14.63
C ASN A 390 -13.67 -10.25 13.77
N HIS A 391 -13.79 -10.33 12.45
CA HIS A 391 -12.62 -10.39 11.56
C HIS A 391 -12.10 -8.99 11.26
N VAL A 392 -10.82 -8.87 10.91
CA VAL A 392 -10.30 -7.62 10.34
C VAL A 392 -10.66 -7.58 8.86
N TRP A 393 -11.36 -6.53 8.44
CA TRP A 393 -11.70 -6.26 7.05
C TRP A 393 -10.81 -5.17 6.49
N THR A 394 -10.51 -5.25 5.20
CA THR A 394 -9.77 -4.23 4.48
C THR A 394 -10.42 -3.89 3.14
N THR A 395 -10.21 -2.66 2.69
CA THR A 395 -10.32 -2.25 1.28
C THR A 395 -9.10 -1.42 0.92
N PHE A 396 -8.93 -1.10 -0.35
CA PHE A 396 -7.79 -0.31 -0.80
C PHE A 396 -8.15 0.59 -1.96
N TRP A 397 -7.42 1.70 -2.07
CA TRP A 397 -7.37 2.53 -3.28
C TRP A 397 -6.05 2.25 -3.98
N ASN A 398 -6.13 1.96 -5.27
CA ASN A 398 -4.96 1.99 -6.14
C ASN A 398 -5.19 3.08 -7.19
N GLU A 399 -4.43 4.16 -7.09
CA GLU A 399 -4.10 4.92 -8.28
C GLU A 399 -3.15 4.03 -9.05
N ALA A 400 -3.63 3.38 -10.11
CA ALA A 400 -2.76 2.60 -10.95
C ALA A 400 -1.68 3.57 -11.44
N LEU A 401 -0.44 3.39 -10.97
CA LEU A 401 0.67 3.63 -11.88
C LEU A 401 0.32 2.81 -13.12
N PRO A 402 0.35 3.39 -14.33
CA PRO A 402 0.01 2.64 -15.53
C PRO A 402 0.79 1.33 -15.47
N GLU A 403 0.09 0.19 -15.62
CA GLU A 403 0.73 -1.13 -15.71
C GLU A 403 1.99 -0.95 -16.56
N PRO A 404 3.20 -1.20 -16.01
CA PRO A 404 4.40 -0.85 -16.73
C PRO A 404 4.37 -1.59 -18.06
N THR A 405 4.62 -0.87 -19.16
CA THR A 405 4.84 -1.53 -20.44
C THR A 405 6.12 -2.37 -20.31
N VAL A 406 5.96 -3.69 -20.23
CA VAL A 406 7.07 -4.64 -20.22
C VAL A 406 7.10 -5.31 -21.57
N ARG A 407 8.22 -5.16 -22.26
CA ARG A 407 8.49 -5.76 -23.57
C ARG A 407 9.80 -6.52 -23.50
N LEU A 408 9.77 -7.78 -23.89
CA LEU A 408 10.99 -8.55 -24.07
C LEU A 408 11.68 -8.06 -25.34
N ASN A 409 13.01 -8.02 -25.35
CA ASN A 409 13.77 -7.77 -26.58
C ASN A 409 13.76 -9.02 -27.48
N PHE A 410 12.55 -9.43 -27.87
CA PHE A 410 12.27 -10.57 -28.71
C PHE A 410 12.10 -10.11 -30.16
N VAL A 411 12.51 -10.95 -31.11
CA VAL A 411 12.36 -10.67 -32.53
C VAL A 411 11.78 -11.90 -33.22
N MET A 412 10.53 -11.80 -33.67
CA MET A 412 9.93 -12.86 -34.46
C MET A 412 10.54 -12.94 -35.86
N GLU A 413 10.89 -14.15 -36.28
CA GLU A 413 11.24 -14.43 -37.66
C GLU A 413 9.96 -14.54 -38.48
N ARG A 414 9.99 -13.97 -39.68
CA ARG A 414 8.95 -14.23 -40.67
C ARG A 414 8.99 -15.71 -41.06
N GLN A 415 7.85 -16.37 -41.10
CA GLN A 415 7.79 -17.75 -41.59
C GLN A 415 8.18 -17.82 -43.08
N THR A 416 9.04 -18.79 -43.41
CA THR A 416 9.58 -18.94 -44.77
C THR A 416 8.57 -19.55 -45.72
N GLU A 417 7.73 -20.45 -45.22
CA GLU A 417 6.70 -21.17 -45.99
C GLU A 417 5.34 -21.04 -45.30
N THR A 418 4.25 -21.31 -46.03
CA THR A 418 2.89 -21.01 -45.56
C THR A 418 2.44 -21.80 -44.34
N ASN A 419 3.00 -22.98 -44.08
CA ASN A 419 2.68 -23.82 -42.92
C ASN A 419 3.79 -23.86 -41.86
N TRP A 420 4.78 -22.95 -41.92
CA TRP A 420 5.98 -22.99 -41.06
C TRP A 420 5.94 -22.05 -39.85
N CYS A 421 4.77 -21.60 -39.41
CA CYS A 421 4.65 -20.79 -38.20
C CYS A 421 5.30 -21.46 -36.98
N TRP A 422 5.11 -22.78 -36.80
CA TRP A 422 5.74 -23.54 -35.72
C TRP A 422 7.27 -23.53 -35.77
N ALA A 423 7.87 -23.56 -36.97
CA ALA A 423 9.32 -23.52 -37.14
C ALA A 423 9.85 -22.10 -36.88
N ALA A 424 9.17 -21.08 -37.39
CA ALA A 424 9.51 -19.68 -37.18
C ALA A 424 9.47 -19.30 -35.70
N THR A 425 8.37 -19.60 -35.01
CA THR A 425 8.23 -19.37 -33.56
C THR A 425 9.33 -20.07 -32.77
N SER A 426 9.62 -21.35 -33.08
CA SER A 426 10.64 -22.11 -32.35
C SER A 426 12.05 -21.55 -32.53
N VAL A 427 12.41 -21.16 -33.77
CA VAL A 427 13.71 -20.53 -34.04
C VAL A 427 13.84 -19.19 -33.33
N SER A 428 12.79 -18.37 -33.35
CA SER A 428 12.79 -17.08 -32.64
C SER A 428 12.97 -17.24 -31.13
N ILE A 429 12.29 -18.22 -30.51
CA ILE A 429 12.49 -18.56 -29.10
C ILE A 429 13.94 -19.00 -28.85
N ALA A 430 14.49 -19.86 -29.71
CA ALA A 430 15.88 -20.29 -29.58
C ALA A 430 16.88 -19.14 -29.64
N ARG A 431 16.64 -18.14 -30.50
CA ARG A 431 17.52 -16.97 -30.63
C ARG A 431 17.32 -15.95 -29.51
N TYR A 432 16.13 -15.90 -28.94
CA TYR A 432 15.86 -15.06 -27.77
C TYR A 432 16.67 -15.52 -26.56
N TYR A 433 16.66 -16.83 -26.26
CA TYR A 433 17.40 -17.39 -25.14
C TYR A 433 18.91 -17.57 -25.43
N ASP A 434 19.28 -17.85 -26.68
CA ASP A 434 20.69 -17.86 -27.12
C ASP A 434 20.85 -17.08 -28.43
N ALA A 435 21.31 -15.84 -28.33
CA ALA A 435 21.57 -14.97 -29.47
C ALA A 435 22.58 -15.55 -30.49
N ARG A 436 23.34 -16.59 -30.13
CA ARG A 436 24.28 -17.32 -31.03
C ARG A 436 23.68 -18.59 -31.62
N SER A 437 22.42 -18.89 -31.34
CA SER A 437 21.73 -20.07 -31.86
C SER A 437 21.80 -20.12 -33.38
N THR A 438 22.29 -21.24 -33.89
CA THR A 438 22.44 -21.52 -35.33
C THR A 438 21.21 -22.21 -35.93
N TRP A 439 20.15 -22.37 -35.15
CA TRP A 439 18.89 -22.94 -35.65
C TRP A 439 18.32 -22.08 -36.77
N THR A 440 17.90 -22.76 -37.84
CA THR A 440 17.17 -22.19 -38.97
C THR A 440 15.82 -22.89 -39.09
N GLN A 441 14.82 -22.23 -39.67
CA GLN A 441 13.49 -22.84 -39.83
C GLN A 441 13.57 -24.15 -40.59
N CYS A 442 14.37 -24.20 -41.66
CA CYS A 442 14.56 -25.41 -42.44
C CYS A 442 15.29 -26.53 -41.68
N ALA A 443 16.21 -26.23 -40.76
CA ALA A 443 16.86 -27.22 -39.92
C ALA A 443 15.88 -27.81 -38.89
N VAL A 444 15.03 -26.96 -38.31
CA VAL A 444 13.92 -27.41 -37.44
C VAL A 444 12.97 -28.31 -38.22
N VAL A 445 12.58 -27.92 -39.44
CA VAL A 445 11.67 -28.70 -40.29
C VAL A 445 12.28 -30.03 -40.73
N ASN A 446 13.53 -30.04 -41.17
CA ASN A 446 14.29 -31.26 -41.47
C ASN A 446 14.30 -32.22 -40.28
N GLY A 447 14.54 -31.68 -39.07
CA GLY A 447 14.54 -32.46 -37.83
C GLY A 447 13.18 -33.08 -37.52
N GLU A 448 12.09 -32.32 -37.64
CA GLU A 448 10.73 -32.80 -37.35
C GLU A 448 10.23 -33.82 -38.38
N LEU A 449 10.57 -33.63 -39.66
CA LEU A 449 10.09 -34.48 -40.74
C LEU A 449 11.04 -35.64 -41.09
N THR A 450 12.19 -35.72 -40.41
CA THR A 450 13.27 -36.67 -40.73
C THR A 450 13.72 -36.56 -42.19
N ARG A 451 14.06 -35.34 -42.60
CA ARG A 451 14.49 -34.96 -43.96
C ARG A 451 15.80 -34.17 -43.90
N ASP A 452 16.45 -33.98 -45.05
CA ASP A 452 17.64 -33.16 -45.21
C ASP A 452 17.54 -32.13 -46.35
N ASP A 453 16.43 -32.10 -47.09
CA ASP A 453 16.24 -31.30 -48.30
C ASP A 453 15.34 -30.05 -48.12
N CYS A 454 14.83 -29.79 -46.91
CA CYS A 454 13.93 -28.66 -46.64
C CYS A 454 14.65 -27.30 -46.64
N CYS A 455 15.99 -27.26 -46.62
CA CYS A 455 16.77 -26.03 -46.81
C CYS A 455 17.00 -25.67 -48.30
N GLY A 456 16.41 -26.43 -49.22
CA GLY A 456 16.56 -26.25 -50.66
C GLY A 456 15.25 -26.55 -51.41
N SER A 457 15.30 -27.43 -52.42
CA SER A 457 14.16 -27.70 -53.31
C SER A 457 12.92 -28.30 -52.63
N GLY A 458 13.04 -28.84 -51.41
CA GLY A 458 11.93 -29.43 -50.66
C GLY A 458 11.04 -28.43 -49.92
N ALA A 459 11.50 -27.18 -49.73
CA ALA A 459 10.87 -26.18 -48.85
C ALA A 459 9.38 -25.95 -49.17
N SER A 460 9.06 -25.65 -50.43
CA SER A 460 7.69 -25.30 -50.86
C SER A 460 6.82 -26.51 -51.25
N GLY A 461 7.27 -27.74 -50.95
CA GLY A 461 6.59 -28.99 -51.32
C GLY A 461 6.41 -29.92 -50.12
N PRO A 462 7.08 -31.09 -50.07
CA PRO A 462 6.88 -32.09 -49.02
C PRO A 462 7.22 -31.58 -47.61
N CYS A 463 7.96 -30.47 -47.48
CA CYS A 463 8.30 -29.87 -46.21
C CYS A 463 7.27 -28.85 -45.71
N ASN A 464 6.41 -28.29 -46.58
CA ASN A 464 5.45 -27.25 -46.23
C ASN A 464 4.18 -27.82 -45.59
N VAL A 465 4.33 -28.43 -44.41
CA VAL A 465 3.23 -29.12 -43.70
C VAL A 465 2.95 -28.51 -42.33
N PRO A 466 1.70 -28.56 -41.83
CA PRO A 466 1.37 -28.19 -40.46
C PRO A 466 2.04 -29.13 -39.44
N ASN A 467 2.34 -28.62 -38.25
CA ASN A 467 2.86 -29.41 -37.13
C ASN A 467 2.37 -28.84 -35.79
N VAL A 468 2.67 -29.54 -34.69
CA VAL A 468 2.53 -29.04 -33.31
C VAL A 468 3.75 -28.16 -32.93
N LEU A 469 3.70 -27.49 -31.77
CA LEU A 469 4.77 -26.59 -31.32
C LEU A 469 5.65 -27.16 -30.19
N ASP A 470 5.14 -28.08 -29.38
CA ASP A 470 5.85 -28.69 -28.25
C ASP A 470 7.10 -29.48 -28.70
N SER A 471 6.98 -30.28 -29.77
CA SER A 471 8.12 -31.03 -30.33
C SER A 471 9.22 -30.11 -30.92
N PRO A 472 8.90 -29.14 -31.79
CA PRO A 472 9.88 -28.14 -32.26
C PRO A 472 10.54 -27.32 -31.15
N LEU A 473 9.78 -26.85 -30.15
CA LEU A 473 10.35 -26.13 -29.00
C LEU A 473 11.30 -27.03 -28.18
N SER A 474 10.95 -28.32 -28.04
CA SER A 474 11.81 -29.30 -27.37
C SER A 474 13.09 -29.54 -28.16
N ARG A 475 13.01 -29.61 -29.50
CA ARG A 475 14.17 -29.79 -30.38
C ARG A 475 15.16 -28.64 -30.26
N VAL A 476 14.67 -27.41 -30.17
CA VAL A 476 15.54 -26.23 -29.98
C VAL A 476 15.96 -26.02 -28.53
N GLY A 477 15.45 -26.82 -27.58
CA GLY A 477 15.90 -26.86 -26.19
C GLY A 477 15.13 -25.94 -25.22
N HIS A 478 14.05 -25.28 -25.67
CA HIS A 478 13.38 -24.21 -24.94
C HIS A 478 11.89 -24.48 -24.67
N PHE A 479 11.50 -25.76 -24.65
CA PHE A 479 10.17 -26.17 -24.19
C PHE A 479 10.17 -26.44 -22.70
N ASP A 480 9.29 -25.77 -21.96
CA ASP A 480 9.05 -26.10 -20.56
C ASP A 480 7.82 -26.99 -20.37
N SER A 481 6.64 -26.46 -20.69
CA SER A 481 5.36 -27.12 -20.48
C SER A 481 4.28 -26.58 -21.41
N MET A 482 3.16 -27.30 -21.54
CA MET A 482 1.99 -26.88 -22.33
C MET A 482 0.71 -27.13 -21.55
N THR A 483 -0.22 -26.18 -21.68
CA THR A 483 -1.58 -26.29 -21.14
C THR A 483 -2.59 -26.05 -22.25
N GLY A 484 -3.66 -26.85 -22.27
CA GLY A 484 -4.82 -26.60 -23.12
C GLY A 484 -5.63 -25.43 -22.60
N GLY A 485 -5.95 -24.48 -23.49
CA GLY A 485 -6.66 -23.24 -23.18
C GLY A 485 -5.75 -22.03 -22.99
N THR A 486 -6.38 -20.93 -22.60
CA THR A 486 -5.74 -19.67 -22.22
C THR A 486 -5.22 -19.74 -20.79
N VAL A 487 -4.35 -18.79 -20.42
CA VAL A 487 -3.85 -18.60 -19.04
C VAL A 487 -4.26 -17.22 -18.56
N THR A 488 -4.49 -17.04 -17.26
CA THR A 488 -4.90 -15.72 -16.72
C THR A 488 -3.85 -14.65 -17.02
N ARG A 489 -4.30 -13.39 -17.05
CA ARG A 489 -3.43 -12.25 -17.31
C ARG A 489 -2.28 -12.16 -16.30
N GLU A 490 -2.57 -12.42 -15.02
CA GLU A 490 -1.56 -12.40 -13.95
C GLU A 490 -0.48 -13.45 -14.19
N ARG A 491 -0.87 -14.66 -14.62
CA ARG A 491 0.09 -15.72 -14.96
C ARG A 491 0.95 -15.31 -16.14
N LEU A 492 0.33 -14.83 -17.22
CA LEU A 492 1.04 -14.38 -18.42
C LEU A 492 2.04 -13.25 -18.09
N GLN A 493 1.62 -12.24 -17.34
CA GLN A 493 2.49 -11.15 -16.91
C GLN A 493 3.65 -11.65 -16.04
N GLY A 494 3.41 -12.65 -15.19
CA GLY A 494 4.46 -13.29 -14.39
C GLY A 494 5.59 -13.87 -15.24
N GLU A 495 5.25 -14.60 -16.32
CA GLU A 495 6.22 -15.17 -17.26
C GLU A 495 7.01 -14.06 -17.98
N ILE A 496 6.31 -13.04 -18.49
CA ILE A 496 6.97 -11.92 -19.19
C ILE A 496 7.91 -11.15 -18.26
N ARG A 497 7.51 -10.90 -17.01
CA ARG A 497 8.39 -10.26 -16.01
C ARG A 497 9.61 -11.13 -15.67
N ALA A 498 9.49 -12.45 -15.76
CA ALA A 498 10.60 -13.38 -15.61
C ALA A 498 11.52 -13.47 -16.84
N GLY A 499 11.23 -12.72 -17.90
CA GLY A 499 12.00 -12.78 -19.15
C GLY A 499 11.65 -14.00 -20.00
N GLN A 500 10.44 -14.54 -19.88
CA GLN A 500 10.03 -15.77 -20.54
C GLN A 500 8.87 -15.49 -21.52
N PRO A 501 9.12 -15.50 -22.86
CA PRO A 501 8.05 -15.38 -23.84
C PRO A 501 7.10 -16.59 -23.77
N VAL A 502 5.81 -16.34 -23.93
CA VAL A 502 4.77 -17.37 -23.90
C VAL A 502 4.25 -17.60 -25.31
N CYS A 503 4.33 -18.80 -25.86
CA CYS A 503 3.77 -19.08 -27.18
C CYS A 503 2.30 -19.50 -27.10
N ALA A 504 1.52 -19.11 -28.10
CA ALA A 504 0.09 -19.36 -28.16
C ALA A 504 -0.31 -20.01 -29.49
N ARG A 505 -1.23 -20.97 -29.43
CA ARG A 505 -1.91 -21.51 -30.62
C ARG A 505 -3.24 -20.82 -30.84
N THR A 506 -3.38 -20.12 -31.95
CA THR A 506 -4.64 -19.54 -32.40
C THR A 506 -5.30 -20.45 -33.44
N ALA A 507 -6.57 -20.80 -33.24
CA ALA A 507 -7.33 -21.66 -34.14
C ALA A 507 -8.41 -20.87 -34.87
N TRP A 508 -8.51 -21.03 -36.19
CA TRP A 508 -9.45 -20.29 -37.02
C TRP A 508 -10.77 -21.03 -37.18
N GLN A 509 -11.89 -20.29 -37.20
CA GLN A 509 -13.22 -20.86 -37.45
C GLN A 509 -13.32 -21.59 -38.81
N ALA A 510 -12.59 -21.11 -39.83
CA ALA A 510 -12.54 -21.71 -41.16
C ALA A 510 -11.62 -22.96 -41.24
N GLY A 511 -10.98 -23.34 -40.14
CA GLY A 511 -10.03 -24.45 -40.07
C GLY A 511 -8.57 -24.00 -40.16
N GLY A 512 -7.67 -24.84 -39.64
CA GLY A 512 -6.25 -24.51 -39.49
C GLY A 512 -5.92 -23.86 -38.14
N ALA A 513 -4.63 -23.68 -37.89
CA ALA A 513 -4.13 -23.02 -36.69
C ALA A 513 -2.81 -22.32 -36.97
N HIS A 514 -2.48 -21.34 -36.13
CA HIS A 514 -1.31 -20.51 -36.23
C HIS A 514 -0.61 -20.41 -34.87
N PHE A 515 0.70 -20.20 -34.88
CA PHE A 515 1.50 -20.05 -33.67
C PHE A 515 2.14 -18.66 -33.64
N VAL A 516 2.02 -18.03 -32.47
CA VAL A 516 2.55 -16.69 -32.19
C VAL A 516 3.27 -16.71 -30.84
N ALA A 517 4.08 -15.68 -30.58
CA ALA A 517 4.67 -15.45 -29.26
C ALA A 517 4.03 -14.22 -28.62
N ILE A 518 3.68 -14.32 -27.34
CA ILE A 518 3.34 -13.18 -26.50
C ILE A 518 4.63 -12.76 -25.80
N THR A 519 5.03 -11.51 -26.00
CA THR A 519 6.37 -10.99 -25.71
C THR A 519 6.34 -9.76 -24.83
N GLY A 520 5.14 -9.28 -24.49
CA GLY A 520 4.98 -8.11 -23.66
C GLY A 520 3.56 -7.89 -23.21
N PHE A 521 3.38 -6.92 -22.33
CA PHE A 521 2.09 -6.37 -21.96
C PHE A 521 2.19 -4.86 -21.71
N ALA A 522 1.07 -4.17 -21.87
CA ALA A 522 0.95 -2.72 -21.74
C ALA A 522 -0.35 -2.35 -21.01
N PRO A 523 -0.52 -1.07 -20.62
CA PRO A 523 -1.76 -0.57 -20.03
C PRO A 523 -3.01 -0.86 -20.89
N GLY A 524 -4.17 -0.93 -20.25
CA GLY A 524 -5.47 -1.11 -20.94
C GLY A 524 -5.67 -2.52 -21.52
N ASP A 525 -5.33 -3.56 -20.75
CA ASP A 525 -5.45 -4.97 -21.14
C ASP A 525 -4.69 -5.41 -22.40
N LEU A 526 -3.74 -4.60 -22.88
CA LEU A 526 -2.96 -4.93 -24.07
C LEU A 526 -1.84 -5.95 -23.79
N ILE A 527 -1.69 -6.90 -24.72
CA ILE A 527 -0.54 -7.80 -24.85
C ILE A 527 0.18 -7.54 -26.17
N GLU A 528 1.51 -7.64 -26.17
CA GLU A 528 2.29 -7.62 -27.41
C GLU A 528 2.37 -9.03 -27.97
N VAL A 529 1.90 -9.19 -29.20
CA VAL A 529 1.89 -10.44 -29.95
C VAL A 529 2.82 -10.31 -31.15
N ASP A 530 3.84 -11.14 -31.15
CA ASP A 530 4.83 -11.35 -32.19
C ASP A 530 4.36 -12.48 -33.12
N ASP A 531 3.91 -12.13 -34.32
CA ASP A 531 3.34 -13.07 -35.30
C ASP A 531 4.30 -13.30 -36.50
N PRO A 532 4.64 -14.56 -36.85
CA PRO A 532 5.49 -14.88 -38.01
C PRO A 532 4.97 -14.42 -39.38
N VAL A 533 3.71 -14.03 -39.50
CA VAL A 533 3.05 -13.57 -40.72
C VAL A 533 2.78 -12.07 -40.66
N SER A 534 2.10 -11.60 -39.62
CA SER A 534 1.66 -10.20 -39.52
C SER A 534 2.63 -9.28 -38.80
N GLY A 535 3.67 -9.81 -38.16
CA GLY A 535 4.62 -9.05 -37.36
C GLY A 535 4.09 -8.71 -35.96
N VAL A 536 4.73 -7.74 -35.31
CA VAL A 536 4.42 -7.33 -33.94
C VAL A 536 3.15 -6.48 -33.91
N SER A 537 2.26 -6.76 -32.95
CA SER A 537 1.04 -5.99 -32.73
C SER A 537 0.64 -5.97 -31.26
N ASP A 538 0.09 -4.85 -30.81
CA ASP A 538 -0.61 -4.78 -29.54
C ASP A 538 -2.08 -5.19 -29.72
N VAL A 539 -2.50 -6.15 -28.90
CA VAL A 539 -3.84 -6.73 -28.96
C VAL A 539 -4.43 -6.72 -27.56
N ASP A 540 -5.68 -6.31 -27.45
CA ASP A 540 -6.44 -6.50 -26.21
C ASP A 540 -6.48 -8.00 -25.84
N TYR A 541 -6.21 -8.31 -24.58
CA TYR A 541 -6.09 -9.68 -24.09
C TYR A 541 -7.38 -10.49 -24.36
N ASP A 542 -8.56 -9.92 -24.10
CA ASP A 542 -9.83 -10.59 -24.32
C ASP A 542 -10.12 -10.79 -25.81
N VAL A 543 -9.78 -9.80 -26.63
CA VAL A 543 -9.83 -9.95 -28.09
C VAL A 543 -8.89 -11.05 -28.57
N PHE A 544 -7.66 -11.12 -28.04
CA PHE A 544 -6.71 -12.18 -28.41
C PHE A 544 -7.22 -13.57 -28.02
N THR A 545 -7.91 -13.70 -26.88
CA THR A 545 -8.45 -15.00 -26.44
C THR A 545 -9.51 -15.57 -27.39
N THR A 546 -10.31 -14.72 -28.03
CA THR A 546 -11.52 -15.16 -28.77
C THR A 546 -11.54 -14.82 -30.25
N ALA A 547 -10.93 -13.70 -30.66
CA ALA A 547 -11.10 -13.08 -31.97
C ALA A 547 -9.81 -12.44 -32.51
N TYR A 548 -8.64 -13.02 -32.23
CA TYR A 548 -7.38 -12.59 -32.83
C TYR A 548 -7.51 -12.51 -34.35
N LEU A 549 -7.05 -11.42 -34.97
CA LEU A 549 -7.23 -11.13 -36.41
C LEU A 549 -8.66 -11.39 -36.94
N GLY A 550 -9.67 -11.14 -36.11
CA GLY A 550 -11.10 -11.20 -36.45
C GLY A 550 -11.78 -12.56 -36.31
N SER A 551 -11.04 -13.67 -36.12
CA SER A 551 -11.68 -15.01 -35.99
C SER A 551 -10.86 -16.09 -35.28
N GLY A 552 -9.67 -15.76 -34.78
CA GLY A 552 -8.76 -16.70 -34.15
C GLY A 552 -8.99 -16.81 -32.65
N SER A 553 -9.21 -18.01 -32.16
CA SER A 553 -9.35 -18.24 -30.72
C SER A 553 -8.08 -18.88 -30.16
N TRP A 554 -7.60 -18.38 -29.03
CA TRP A 554 -6.44 -18.95 -28.32
C TRP A 554 -6.85 -20.27 -27.65
N THR A 555 -6.24 -21.36 -28.11
CA THR A 555 -6.63 -22.72 -27.71
C THR A 555 -5.59 -23.47 -26.89
N HIS A 556 -4.31 -23.09 -26.96
CA HIS A 556 -3.23 -23.76 -26.23
C HIS A 556 -2.14 -22.75 -25.88
N THR A 557 -1.54 -22.92 -24.70
CA THR A 557 -0.46 -22.09 -24.18
C THR A 557 0.80 -22.93 -24.01
N TYR A 558 1.94 -22.43 -24.47
CA TYR A 558 3.24 -23.10 -24.39
C TYR A 558 4.21 -22.21 -23.63
N PHE A 559 4.74 -22.73 -22.52
CA PHE A 559 5.74 -22.06 -21.69
C PHE A 559 7.16 -22.41 -22.14
N THR A 560 8.07 -21.46 -22.00
CA THR A 560 9.45 -21.57 -22.48
C THR A 560 10.47 -21.36 -21.35
N LYS A 561 11.70 -21.82 -21.54
CA LYS A 561 12.77 -21.75 -20.52
C LYS A 561 14.17 -21.65 -21.11
#